data_AF-A0A5C8BWJ7-F1
#
_entry.id   AF-A0A5C8BWJ7-F1
#
_cell.length_a   1.000
_cell.length_b   1.000
_cell.length_c   1.000
_cell.angle_alpha   90.00
_cell.angle_beta   90.00
_cell.angle_gamma   90.00
#
_symmetry.space_group_name_H-M   'P 1'
#
loop_
_entity.id
_entity.type
_entity.pdbx_description
1 polymer ?
#
loop_
_entity_poly.entity_id
_entity_poly.type
_entity_poly.pdbx_seq_one_letter_code
_entity_poly.pdbx_strand_id
1 'polypeptide(L)'
;MSKKNQSKRLTNQHKESQGVVGIFGAEAKSHDITVGEISRHVLKYLSEKYPKLSFNYKTSIKKEEINDALKRVDTELGQTLFVPNSSIIPDGGIIEVKDDKGNWRIILVSEAKHQGKDVENIQKGKLVGKNNDQDLMAAGNAIERSHKNISEIANLMLAESHFPYILFLEGSNFLTENITIKRPDGRTVKLEYNSGMLNRLDRLTSANYGMPINTNLCRNKFVQHKDKTIMLQAASIYTQGNGEKWEVEKMFSIMIEVSESSLQILGGELFYQITKTSNGST
;
A
#
# COMPACT_ATOMS: atom_id res chain seq x y z
N MET A 1 21.42 13.48 5.43
CA MET A 1 21.10 14.39 4.30
C MET A 1 19.96 13.88 3.40
N SER A 2 19.49 12.63 3.52
CA SER A 2 18.40 12.06 2.68
C SER A 2 16.98 12.58 3.01
N LYS A 3 16.65 12.81 4.30
CA LYS A 3 15.31 13.24 4.74
C LYS A 3 14.81 14.53 4.06
N LYS A 4 15.67 15.56 3.89
CA LYS A 4 15.30 16.87 3.31
C LYS A 4 14.99 16.83 1.81
N ASN A 5 15.60 15.91 1.06
CA ASN A 5 15.35 15.77 -0.38
C ASN A 5 14.04 15.04 -0.66
N GLN A 6 13.66 14.08 0.19
CA GLN A 6 12.40 13.37 0.09
C GLN A 6 11.20 14.28 0.41
N SER A 7 11.29 15.12 1.45
CA SER A 7 10.24 16.10 1.78
C SER A 7 10.01 17.08 0.63
N LYS A 8 11.09 17.63 0.04
CA LYS A 8 10.98 18.53 -1.12
C LYS A 8 10.37 17.86 -2.36
N ARG A 9 10.64 16.57 -2.59
CA ARG A 9 10.07 15.83 -3.72
C ARG A 9 8.56 15.62 -3.55
N LEU A 10 8.13 15.18 -2.36
CA LEU A 10 6.70 15.14 -2.02
C LEU A 10 6.06 16.53 -2.17
N THR A 11 6.66 17.59 -1.63
CA THR A 11 6.07 18.95 -1.71
C THR A 11 5.91 19.46 -3.14
N ASN A 12 6.83 19.15 -4.05
CA ASN A 12 6.72 19.57 -5.45
C ASN A 12 5.69 18.73 -6.24
N GLN A 13 5.61 17.42 -5.99
CA GLN A 13 4.59 16.56 -6.61
C GLN A 13 3.20 16.83 -6.06
N HIS A 14 3.08 17.19 -4.77
CA HIS A 14 1.84 17.71 -4.18
C HIS A 14 1.32 18.96 -4.91
N LYS A 15 2.20 19.79 -5.52
CA LYS A 15 1.77 20.96 -6.30
C LYS A 15 1.27 20.61 -7.70
N GLU A 16 1.87 19.61 -8.36
CA GLU A 16 1.38 19.09 -9.65
C GLU A 16 0.09 18.29 -9.49
N SER A 17 -0.01 17.50 -8.41
CA SER A 17 -1.23 16.77 -8.08
C SER A 17 -2.33 17.70 -7.58
N GLN A 18 -2.02 18.86 -6.97
CA GLN A 18 -3.03 19.82 -6.48
C GLN A 18 -4.05 20.29 -7.52
N GLY A 19 -3.70 20.32 -8.82
CA GLY A 19 -4.66 20.65 -9.88
C GLY A 19 -5.80 19.64 -10.00
N VAL A 20 -5.53 18.37 -9.69
CA VAL A 20 -6.50 17.26 -9.77
C VAL A 20 -6.99 16.84 -8.39
N VAL A 21 -6.10 16.78 -7.39
CA VAL A 21 -6.40 16.62 -5.96
C VAL A 21 -7.30 17.74 -5.43
N GLY A 22 -7.22 18.97 -5.97
CA GLY A 22 -8.12 20.07 -5.59
C GLY A 22 -9.59 19.85 -5.97
N ILE A 23 -9.85 19.12 -7.05
CA ILE A 23 -11.21 18.74 -7.48
C ILE A 23 -11.71 17.56 -6.64
N PHE A 24 -10.85 16.56 -6.38
CA PHE A 24 -11.20 15.38 -5.58
C PHE A 24 -11.28 15.64 -4.07
N GLY A 25 -10.45 16.52 -3.52
CA GLY A 25 -10.45 16.87 -2.09
C GLY A 25 -11.74 17.53 -1.62
N ALA A 26 -12.49 18.17 -2.54
CA ALA A 26 -13.80 18.73 -2.26
C ALA A 26 -14.90 17.64 -2.14
N GLU A 27 -14.89 16.64 -3.02
CA GLU A 27 -15.83 15.49 -2.98
C GLU A 27 -15.48 14.51 -1.85
N ALA A 28 -14.19 14.31 -1.56
CA ALA A 28 -13.69 13.36 -0.58
C ALA A 28 -13.83 13.81 0.89
N LYS A 29 -13.84 15.12 1.17
CA LYS A 29 -13.98 15.64 2.54
C LYS A 29 -15.33 15.34 3.20
N SER A 30 -16.32 14.86 2.43
CA SER A 30 -17.68 14.60 2.89
C SER A 30 -17.91 13.18 3.43
N HIS A 31 -17.06 12.20 3.08
CA HIS A 31 -17.31 10.78 3.38
C HIS A 31 -16.06 10.03 3.88
N ASP A 32 -16.25 9.03 4.75
CA ASP A 32 -15.21 8.09 5.21
C ASP A 32 -14.88 7.13 4.05
N ILE A 33 -14.11 7.60 3.07
CA ILE A 33 -13.82 6.87 1.83
C ILE A 33 -12.88 5.69 2.12
N THR A 34 -13.24 4.53 1.59
CA THR A 34 -12.44 3.30 1.73
C THR A 34 -11.22 3.29 0.81
N VAL A 35 -10.16 2.57 1.19
CA VAL A 35 -8.96 2.42 0.34
C VAL A 35 -9.28 1.90 -1.07
N GLY A 36 -10.30 1.04 -1.22
CA GLY A 36 -10.76 0.54 -2.53
C GLY A 36 -11.43 1.61 -3.40
N GLU A 37 -12.17 2.54 -2.81
CA GLU A 37 -12.70 3.70 -3.54
C GLU A 37 -11.58 4.63 -3.98
N ILE A 38 -10.58 4.87 -3.12
CA ILE A 38 -9.38 5.65 -3.49
C ILE A 38 -8.67 5.01 -4.68
N SER A 39 -8.48 3.68 -4.69
CA SER A 39 -7.92 2.97 -5.86
C SER A 39 -8.71 3.18 -7.14
N ARG A 40 -10.04 3.20 -7.09
CA ARG A 40 -10.86 3.48 -8.28
C ARG A 40 -10.66 4.92 -8.78
N HIS A 41 -10.48 5.87 -7.87
CA HIS A 41 -10.11 7.23 -8.24
C HIS A 41 -8.72 7.30 -8.87
N VAL A 42 -7.75 6.54 -8.35
CA VAL A 42 -6.40 6.42 -8.95
C VAL A 42 -6.51 5.85 -10.37
N LEU A 43 -7.31 4.82 -10.59
CA LEU A 43 -7.59 4.27 -11.93
C LEU A 43 -8.11 5.35 -12.88
N LYS A 44 -9.11 6.13 -12.44
CA LYS A 44 -9.68 7.23 -13.24
C LYS A 44 -8.61 8.26 -13.60
N TYR A 45 -7.83 8.71 -12.61
CA TYR A 45 -6.73 9.64 -12.81
C TYR A 45 -5.71 9.13 -13.83
N LEU A 46 -5.26 7.87 -13.70
CA LEU A 46 -4.30 7.27 -14.60
C LEU A 46 -4.86 7.17 -16.03
N SER A 47 -6.14 6.86 -16.17
CA SER A 47 -6.81 6.76 -17.47
C SER A 47 -6.91 8.11 -18.16
N GLU A 48 -7.20 9.18 -17.41
CA GLU A 48 -7.23 10.56 -17.91
C GLU A 48 -5.82 11.06 -18.27
N LYS A 49 -4.82 10.75 -17.44
CA LYS A 49 -3.42 11.19 -17.65
C LYS A 49 -2.74 10.45 -18.79
N TYR A 50 -3.04 9.16 -18.97
CA TYR A 50 -2.42 8.30 -19.98
C TYR A 50 -3.49 7.70 -20.92
N PRO A 51 -4.16 8.52 -21.75
CA PRO A 51 -5.33 8.10 -22.53
C PRO A 51 -5.02 7.05 -23.62
N LYS A 52 -3.73 6.84 -23.95
CA LYS A 52 -3.29 5.80 -24.89
C LYS A 52 -3.11 4.43 -24.24
N LEU A 53 -3.11 4.35 -22.91
CA LEU A 53 -2.95 3.11 -22.16
C LEU A 53 -4.32 2.61 -21.72
N SER A 54 -4.47 1.28 -21.67
CA SER A 54 -5.67 0.63 -21.14
C SER A 54 -5.42 0.17 -19.71
N PHE A 55 -6.28 0.60 -18.80
CA PHE A 55 -6.21 0.21 -17.39
C PHE A 55 -7.39 -0.66 -16.99
N ASN A 56 -7.20 -1.49 -15.96
CA ASN A 56 -8.22 -2.35 -15.39
C ASN A 56 -8.16 -2.33 -13.86
N TYR A 57 -9.27 -2.64 -13.21
CA TYR A 57 -9.36 -2.80 -11.76
C TYR A 57 -9.94 -4.17 -11.41
N LYS A 58 -9.23 -4.91 -10.56
CA LYS A 58 -9.66 -6.19 -10.00
C LYS A 58 -9.83 -6.07 -8.49
N THR A 59 -10.85 -6.75 -7.97
CA THR A 59 -11.09 -6.85 -6.52
C THR A 59 -10.44 -8.07 -5.89
N SER A 60 -10.08 -9.08 -6.70
CA SER A 60 -9.54 -10.33 -6.22
C SER A 60 -8.60 -10.98 -7.24
N ILE A 61 -7.78 -11.90 -6.75
CA ILE A 61 -6.90 -12.74 -7.56
C ILE A 61 -7.12 -14.20 -7.13
N LYS A 62 -7.38 -15.07 -8.10
CA LYS A 62 -7.52 -16.51 -7.85
C LYS A 62 -6.17 -17.12 -7.55
N LYS A 63 -6.12 -18.14 -6.69
CA LYS A 63 -4.89 -18.88 -6.40
C LYS A 63 -4.34 -19.59 -7.65
N GLU A 64 -5.23 -20.02 -8.55
CA GLU A 64 -4.88 -20.58 -9.86
C GLU A 64 -4.06 -19.58 -10.70
N GLU A 65 -4.45 -18.30 -10.74
CA GLU A 65 -3.72 -17.25 -11.47
C GLU A 65 -2.29 -17.07 -10.95
N ILE A 66 -2.11 -17.12 -9.62
CA ILE A 66 -0.79 -17.07 -8.97
C ILE A 66 0.04 -18.30 -9.34
N ASN A 67 -0.55 -19.48 -9.27
CA ASN A 67 0.12 -20.73 -9.60
C ASN A 67 0.55 -20.75 -11.08
N ASP A 68 -0.26 -20.25 -12.00
CA ASP A 68 0.09 -20.21 -13.42
C ASP A 68 1.14 -19.14 -13.74
N ALA A 69 1.21 -18.06 -12.96
CA ALA A 69 2.34 -17.13 -13.03
C ALA A 69 3.64 -17.78 -12.54
N LEU A 70 3.60 -18.52 -11.43
CA LEU A 70 4.74 -19.24 -10.90
C LEU A 70 5.26 -20.32 -11.87
N LYS A 71 4.37 -21.11 -12.48
CA LYS A 71 4.73 -22.13 -13.48
C LYS A 71 5.42 -21.56 -14.72
N ARG A 72 5.12 -20.30 -15.09
CA ARG A 72 5.80 -19.60 -16.19
C ARG A 72 7.23 -19.20 -15.83
N VAL A 73 7.55 -19.07 -14.55
CA VAL A 73 8.92 -18.83 -14.06
C VAL A 73 9.69 -20.14 -13.97
N ASP A 74 9.09 -21.16 -13.36
CA ASP A 74 9.69 -22.49 -13.20
C ASP A 74 8.60 -23.56 -13.07
N THR A 75 8.75 -24.68 -13.79
CA THR A 75 7.76 -25.75 -13.88
C THR A 75 7.51 -26.49 -12.56
N GLU A 76 8.41 -26.40 -11.59
CA GLU A 76 8.24 -27.00 -10.25
C GLU A 76 7.44 -26.11 -9.28
N LEU A 77 7.19 -24.84 -9.63
CA LEU A 77 6.45 -23.90 -8.78
C LEU A 77 4.95 -23.93 -9.07
N GLY A 78 4.13 -23.46 -8.12
CA GLY A 78 2.67 -23.32 -8.32
C GLY A 78 1.89 -24.65 -8.45
N GLN A 79 2.41 -25.74 -7.89
CA GLN A 79 1.86 -27.09 -8.09
C GLN A 79 0.64 -27.43 -7.20
N THR A 80 0.47 -26.71 -6.09
CA THR A 80 -0.54 -27.07 -5.07
C THR A 80 -1.78 -26.19 -5.16
N LEU A 81 -2.96 -26.81 -5.21
CA LEU A 81 -4.26 -26.16 -5.08
C LEU A 81 -5.27 -27.11 -4.43
N PHE A 82 -5.48 -26.97 -3.11
CA PHE A 82 -6.40 -27.84 -2.37
C PHE A 82 -7.87 -27.40 -2.49
N VAL A 83 -8.10 -26.09 -2.64
CA VAL A 83 -9.44 -25.50 -2.79
C VAL A 83 -9.49 -24.77 -4.13
N PRO A 84 -10.21 -25.28 -5.13
CA PRO A 84 -10.20 -24.72 -6.50
C PRO A 84 -10.60 -23.25 -6.58
N ASN A 85 -11.56 -22.82 -5.76
CA ASN A 85 -12.08 -21.45 -5.76
C ASN A 85 -11.34 -20.50 -4.79
N SER A 86 -10.17 -20.91 -4.28
CA SER A 86 -9.38 -20.07 -3.38
C SER A 86 -8.90 -18.79 -4.08
N SER A 87 -8.93 -17.68 -3.34
CA SER A 87 -8.54 -16.37 -3.82
C SER A 87 -8.01 -15.49 -2.68
N ILE A 88 -7.31 -14.43 -3.06
CA ILE A 88 -7.00 -13.30 -2.17
C ILE A 88 -7.80 -12.08 -2.60
N ILE A 89 -8.17 -11.25 -1.61
CA ILE A 89 -8.96 -10.04 -1.80
C ILE A 89 -8.23 -8.93 -1.03
N PRO A 90 -7.33 -8.17 -1.67
CA PRO A 90 -6.78 -6.96 -1.09
C PRO A 90 -7.90 -5.91 -0.98
N ASP A 91 -8.08 -5.32 0.21
CA ASP A 91 -9.20 -4.41 0.48
C ASP A 91 -9.21 -3.17 -0.45
N GLY A 92 -8.04 -2.75 -0.92
CA GLY A 92 -7.88 -1.67 -1.89
C GLY A 92 -7.90 -2.12 -3.35
N GLY A 93 -8.04 -3.41 -3.62
CA GLY A 93 -8.01 -3.99 -4.96
C GLY A 93 -6.65 -3.90 -5.65
N ILE A 94 -6.69 -4.15 -6.96
CA ILE A 94 -5.52 -4.24 -7.84
C ILE A 94 -5.80 -3.40 -9.08
N ILE A 95 -4.85 -2.55 -9.47
CA ILE A 95 -4.87 -1.82 -10.74
C ILE A 95 -3.84 -2.45 -11.68
N GLU A 96 -4.25 -2.68 -12.92
CA GLU A 96 -3.42 -3.22 -13.98
C GLU A 96 -3.37 -2.27 -15.18
N VAL A 97 -2.29 -2.35 -15.95
CA VAL A 97 -2.14 -1.74 -17.27
C VAL A 97 -1.91 -2.82 -18.31
N LYS A 98 -2.47 -2.67 -19.52
CA LYS A 98 -2.20 -3.58 -20.62
C LYS A 98 -0.89 -3.22 -21.32
N ASP A 99 0.02 -4.18 -21.45
CA ASP A 99 1.29 -4.00 -22.17
C ASP A 99 1.13 -4.11 -23.69
N ASP A 100 2.18 -3.80 -24.42
CA ASP A 100 2.20 -3.80 -25.89
C ASP A 100 1.99 -5.21 -26.49
N LYS A 101 2.20 -6.26 -25.71
CA LYS A 101 1.94 -7.67 -26.09
C LYS A 101 0.52 -8.11 -25.70
N GLY A 102 -0.25 -7.23 -25.07
CA GLY A 102 -1.61 -7.47 -24.65
C GLY A 102 -1.76 -8.14 -23.27
N ASN A 103 -0.69 -8.30 -22.49
CA ASN A 103 -0.75 -8.85 -21.14
C ASN A 103 -1.12 -7.76 -20.13
N TRP A 104 -1.87 -8.13 -19.10
CA TRP A 104 -2.15 -7.25 -17.97
C TRP A 104 -1.01 -7.28 -16.96
N ARG A 105 -0.52 -6.10 -16.59
CA ARG A 105 0.61 -5.90 -15.69
C ARG A 105 0.16 -5.10 -14.48
N ILE A 106 0.37 -5.65 -13.28
CA ILE A 106 -0.05 -5.01 -12.04
C ILE A 106 0.78 -3.76 -11.81
N ILE A 107 0.12 -2.63 -11.59
CA ILE A 107 0.78 -1.34 -11.30
C ILE A 107 0.49 -0.81 -9.90
N LEU A 108 -0.53 -1.36 -9.21
CA LEU A 108 -0.86 -1.02 -7.83
C LEU A 108 -1.61 -2.18 -7.16
N VAL A 109 -1.21 -2.50 -5.93
CA VAL A 109 -2.04 -3.25 -4.97
C VAL A 109 -2.05 -2.46 -3.67
N SER A 110 -3.21 -2.27 -3.07
CA SER A 110 -3.31 -1.55 -1.80
C SER A 110 -4.15 -2.27 -0.77
N GLU A 111 -3.73 -2.16 0.49
CA GLU A 111 -4.49 -2.60 1.66
C GLU A 111 -4.41 -1.55 2.76
N ALA A 112 -5.48 -1.43 3.55
CA ALA A 112 -5.51 -0.63 4.75
C ALA A 112 -5.81 -1.54 5.95
N LYS A 113 -5.03 -1.42 7.03
CA LYS A 113 -5.23 -2.17 8.27
C LYS A 113 -5.30 -1.21 9.45
N HIS A 114 -6.34 -1.40 10.25
CA HIS A 114 -6.56 -0.65 11.47
C HIS A 114 -6.34 -1.56 12.68
N GLN A 115 -5.48 -1.15 13.62
CA GLN A 115 -5.28 -1.87 14.88
C GLN A 115 -4.97 -0.93 16.05
N GLY A 116 -5.61 -1.19 17.19
CA GLY A 116 -5.47 -0.42 18.41
C GLY A 116 -6.42 0.77 18.46
N LYS A 117 -7.40 0.71 19.37
CA LYS A 117 -8.43 1.75 19.57
C LYS A 117 -8.16 2.62 20.81
N ASP A 118 -6.95 2.59 21.34
CA ASP A 118 -6.61 3.23 22.61
C ASP A 118 -6.86 4.75 22.55
N VAL A 119 -6.52 5.40 21.43
CA VAL A 119 -6.80 6.83 21.21
C VAL A 119 -8.29 7.15 21.36
N GLU A 120 -9.14 6.42 20.64
CA GLU A 120 -10.60 6.61 20.66
C GLU A 120 -11.19 6.29 22.05
N ASN A 121 -10.72 5.22 22.70
CA ASN A 121 -11.19 4.83 24.03
C ASN A 121 -10.85 5.90 25.07
N ILE A 122 -9.63 6.42 25.07
CA ILE A 122 -9.18 7.47 26.00
C ILE A 122 -9.98 8.75 25.77
N GLN A 123 -10.16 9.18 24.52
CA GLN A 123 -10.97 10.36 24.19
C GLN A 123 -12.42 10.24 24.68
N LYS A 124 -12.99 9.03 24.63
CA LYS A 124 -14.35 8.73 25.13
C LYS A 124 -14.41 8.46 26.65
N GLY A 125 -13.27 8.48 27.35
CA GLY A 125 -13.21 8.14 28.77
C GLY A 125 -13.49 6.67 29.08
N LYS A 126 -13.44 5.79 28.08
CA LYS A 126 -13.70 4.36 28.23
C LYS A 126 -12.47 3.66 28.82
N LEU A 127 -12.67 2.90 29.89
CA LEU A 127 -11.66 1.97 30.41
C LEU A 127 -11.82 0.61 29.72
N VAL A 128 -10.72 -0.12 29.62
CA VAL A 128 -10.57 -1.40 28.94
C VAL A 128 -9.91 -2.43 29.88
N GLY A 129 -9.64 -3.63 29.35
CA GLY A 129 -9.10 -4.74 30.13
C GLY A 129 -10.21 -5.62 30.72
N LYS A 130 -9.84 -6.79 31.26
CA LYS A 130 -10.78 -7.79 31.78
C LYS A 130 -11.70 -7.23 32.87
N ASN A 131 -11.17 -6.31 33.69
CA ASN A 131 -11.88 -5.69 34.79
C ASN A 131 -12.38 -4.28 34.47
N ASN A 132 -12.23 -3.80 33.22
CA ASN A 132 -12.53 -2.42 32.80
C ASN A 132 -11.86 -1.35 33.69
N ASP A 133 -10.60 -1.57 34.03
CA ASP A 133 -9.79 -0.76 34.95
C ASP A 133 -8.53 -0.15 34.30
N GLN A 134 -8.27 -0.44 33.02
CA GLN A 134 -7.07 -0.01 32.31
C GLN A 134 -7.39 1.07 31.28
N ASP A 135 -6.44 1.97 31.03
CA ASP A 135 -6.55 2.93 29.91
C ASP A 135 -6.16 2.33 28.56
N LEU A 136 -5.30 1.31 28.59
CA LEU A 136 -4.65 0.76 27.42
C LEU A 136 -4.97 -0.72 27.29
N MET A 137 -5.25 -1.15 26.06
CA MET A 137 -5.39 -2.55 25.72
C MET A 137 -4.02 -3.10 25.29
N ALA A 138 -3.66 -4.27 25.81
CA ALA A 138 -2.50 -5.00 25.30
C ALA A 138 -2.72 -5.34 23.81
N ALA A 139 -1.80 -4.91 22.95
CA ALA A 139 -1.98 -5.05 21.52
C ALA A 139 -1.92 -6.53 21.08
N GLY A 140 -2.89 -6.96 20.27
CA GLY A 140 -2.90 -8.28 19.65
C GLY A 140 -1.87 -8.43 18.51
N ASN A 141 -1.93 -9.56 17.81
CA ASN A 141 -1.03 -9.89 16.69
C ASN A 141 -1.75 -10.10 15.35
N ALA A 142 -3.03 -9.71 15.24
CA ALA A 142 -3.84 -9.95 14.04
C ALA A 142 -3.27 -9.30 12.76
N ILE A 143 -2.44 -8.26 12.92
CA ILE A 143 -1.72 -7.57 11.83
C ILE A 143 -0.72 -8.47 11.09
N GLU A 144 -0.21 -9.54 11.71
CA GLU A 144 0.73 -10.48 11.07
C GLU A 144 0.13 -11.15 9.83
N ARG A 145 -1.20 -11.22 9.74
CA ARG A 145 -1.90 -11.77 8.57
C ARG A 145 -1.63 -10.99 7.28
N SER A 146 -1.20 -9.74 7.36
CA SER A 146 -0.84 -8.94 6.18
C SER A 146 0.28 -9.58 5.35
N HIS A 147 1.20 -10.32 5.98
CA HIS A 147 2.28 -11.02 5.27
C HIS A 147 1.77 -12.01 4.24
N LYS A 148 0.62 -12.65 4.48
CA LYS A 148 0.06 -13.66 3.57
C LYS A 148 -0.26 -13.04 2.21
N ASN A 149 -1.00 -11.94 2.15
CA ASN A 149 -1.34 -11.30 0.87
C ASN A 149 -0.09 -10.68 0.20
N ILE A 150 0.85 -10.15 0.98
CA ILE A 150 2.14 -9.64 0.46
C ILE A 150 2.90 -10.75 -0.27
N SER A 151 3.06 -11.93 0.36
CA SER A 151 3.73 -13.08 -0.24
C SER A 151 3.01 -13.59 -1.49
N GLU A 152 1.67 -13.60 -1.49
CA GLU A 152 0.88 -14.05 -2.64
C GLU A 152 1.05 -13.14 -3.86
N ILE A 153 1.04 -11.81 -3.67
CA ILE A 153 1.33 -10.86 -4.75
C ILE A 153 2.80 -10.92 -5.17
N ALA A 154 3.73 -11.11 -4.22
CA ALA A 154 5.15 -11.25 -4.54
C ALA A 154 5.41 -12.44 -5.46
N ASN A 155 4.76 -13.58 -5.17
CA ASN A 155 4.79 -14.77 -6.01
C ASN A 155 4.17 -14.54 -7.40
N LEU A 156 3.02 -13.88 -7.46
CA LEU A 156 2.38 -13.54 -8.73
C LEU A 156 3.27 -12.64 -9.61
N MET A 157 3.99 -11.72 -8.98
CA MET A 157 4.87 -10.75 -9.62
C MET A 157 6.34 -11.17 -9.59
N LEU A 158 6.64 -12.47 -9.45
CA LEU A 158 8.03 -12.94 -9.28
C LEU A 158 8.93 -12.63 -10.49
N ALA A 159 8.32 -12.55 -11.69
CA ALA A 159 9.03 -12.17 -12.92
C ALA A 159 9.17 -10.65 -13.12
N GLU A 160 8.56 -9.83 -12.26
CA GLU A 160 8.50 -8.39 -12.40
C GLU A 160 9.70 -7.70 -11.73
N SER A 161 10.12 -6.55 -12.27
CA SER A 161 11.18 -5.71 -11.67
C SER A 161 10.64 -4.61 -10.74
N HIS A 162 9.34 -4.66 -10.44
CA HIS A 162 8.66 -3.80 -9.49
C HIS A 162 7.70 -4.58 -8.60
N PHE A 163 7.41 -4.02 -7.43
CA PHE A 163 6.48 -4.58 -6.44
C PHE A 163 5.64 -3.45 -5.83
N PRO A 164 4.54 -3.05 -6.48
CA PRO A 164 3.74 -1.88 -6.12
C PRO A 164 2.70 -2.19 -5.03
N TYR A 165 3.13 -2.87 -3.98
CA TYR A 165 2.29 -3.23 -2.86
C TYR A 165 2.35 -2.15 -1.79
N ILE A 166 1.21 -1.54 -1.47
CA ILE A 166 1.09 -0.52 -0.43
C ILE A 166 0.28 -1.08 0.75
N LEU A 167 0.84 -0.97 1.95
CA LEU A 167 0.14 -1.27 3.19
C LEU A 167 0.00 0.01 4.01
N PHE A 168 -1.23 0.52 4.12
CA PHE A 168 -1.59 1.64 4.98
C PHE A 168 -1.95 1.15 6.38
N LEU A 169 -1.30 1.71 7.40
CA LEU A 169 -1.49 1.37 8.79
C LEU A 169 -2.08 2.53 9.56
N GLU A 170 -3.10 2.24 10.38
CA GLU A 170 -3.80 3.21 11.19
C GLU A 170 -4.08 2.66 12.60
N GLY A 171 -4.01 3.56 13.59
CA GLY A 171 -4.38 3.27 14.97
C GLY A 171 -3.21 3.29 15.94
N SER A 172 -3.55 3.23 17.22
CA SER A 172 -2.61 3.38 18.35
C SER A 172 -1.52 2.31 18.45
N ASN A 173 -1.61 1.21 17.69
CA ASN A 173 -0.56 0.19 17.64
C ASN A 173 0.53 0.50 16.60
N PHE A 174 0.39 1.57 15.82
CA PHE A 174 1.34 1.93 14.75
C PHE A 174 1.94 3.33 14.95
N LEU A 175 2.06 3.77 16.20
CA LEU A 175 2.64 5.08 16.51
C LEU A 175 4.11 5.15 16.09
N THR A 176 4.53 6.31 15.59
CA THR A 176 5.95 6.64 15.34
C THR A 176 6.43 7.84 16.15
N GLU A 177 5.53 8.44 16.93
CA GLU A 177 5.83 9.54 17.84
C GLU A 177 4.99 9.42 19.12
N ASN A 178 5.52 9.97 20.21
CA ASN A 178 4.79 10.00 21.47
C ASN A 178 3.59 10.95 21.34
N ILE A 179 2.42 10.49 21.75
CA ILE A 179 1.21 11.31 21.75
C ILE A 179 0.64 11.42 23.15
N THR A 180 -0.10 12.51 23.36
CA THR A 180 -0.71 12.84 24.65
C THR A 180 -2.19 13.11 24.43
N ILE A 181 -3.04 12.41 25.16
CA ILE A 181 -4.48 12.43 24.95
C ILE A 181 -5.16 12.80 26.25
N LYS A 182 -6.04 13.81 26.19
CA LYS A 182 -6.82 14.25 27.35
C LYS A 182 -8.12 13.46 27.42
N ARG A 183 -8.40 12.87 28.57
CA ARG A 183 -9.66 12.21 28.89
C ARG A 183 -10.75 13.22 29.24
N PRO A 184 -12.04 12.86 29.17
CA PRO A 184 -13.15 13.71 29.61
C PRO A 184 -13.06 14.14 31.09
N ASP A 185 -12.46 13.31 31.93
CA ASP A 185 -12.22 13.57 33.36
C ASP A 185 -11.07 14.57 33.63
N GLY A 186 -10.43 15.09 32.57
CA GLY A 186 -9.33 16.03 32.65
C GLY A 186 -7.94 15.39 32.76
N ARG A 187 -7.86 14.08 33.05
CA ARG A 187 -6.59 13.35 33.14
C ARG A 187 -5.93 13.24 31.77
N THR A 188 -4.61 13.29 31.77
CA THR A 188 -3.80 13.15 30.57
C THR A 188 -3.16 11.78 30.52
N VAL A 189 -3.33 11.07 29.40
CA VAL A 189 -2.72 9.77 29.14
C VAL A 189 -1.65 9.95 28.07
N LYS A 190 -0.41 9.57 28.38
CA LYS A 190 0.72 9.58 27.45
C LYS A 190 0.86 8.20 26.82
N LEU A 191 0.87 8.13 25.49
CA LEU A 191 1.19 6.92 24.74
C LEU A 191 2.63 7.01 24.23
N GLU A 192 3.44 6.05 24.65
CA GLU A 192 4.83 5.96 24.22
C GLU A 192 4.94 5.07 23.00
N TYR A 193 5.40 5.64 21.88
CA TYR A 193 5.41 4.92 20.60
C TYR A 193 6.33 3.70 20.63
N ASN A 194 7.38 3.72 21.44
CA ASN A 194 8.35 2.64 21.60
C ASN A 194 7.95 1.60 22.67
N SER A 195 6.72 1.66 23.19
CA SER A 195 6.22 0.67 24.14
C SER A 195 5.83 -0.63 23.43
N GLY A 196 6.48 -1.74 23.78
CA GLY A 196 6.14 -3.08 23.27
C GLY A 196 4.74 -3.57 23.67
N MET A 197 4.08 -2.92 24.63
CA MET A 197 2.69 -3.19 24.97
C MET A 197 1.72 -2.75 23.85
N LEU A 198 2.07 -1.66 23.15
CA LEU A 198 1.23 -1.04 22.13
C LEU A 198 1.76 -1.30 20.72
N ASN A 199 3.03 -1.04 20.46
CA ASN A 199 3.56 -0.95 19.10
C ASN A 199 3.65 -2.31 18.42
N ARG A 200 3.18 -2.40 17.18
CA ARG A 200 3.22 -3.60 16.34
C ARG A 200 3.85 -3.37 14.97
N LEU A 201 4.52 -2.24 14.73
CA LEU A 201 5.22 -1.96 13.47
C LEU A 201 6.28 -3.02 13.17
N ASP A 202 7.04 -3.47 14.18
CA ASP A 202 8.07 -4.51 14.01
C ASP A 202 7.50 -5.88 13.59
N ARG A 203 6.18 -6.09 13.69
CA ARG A 203 5.54 -7.29 13.14
C ARG A 203 5.43 -7.25 11.62
N LEU A 204 5.73 -6.12 10.98
CA LEU A 204 5.60 -5.88 9.55
C LEU A 204 6.92 -5.54 8.85
N THR A 205 7.96 -5.15 9.58
CA THR A 205 9.25 -4.70 9.00
C THR A 205 9.97 -5.79 8.20
N SER A 206 9.64 -7.06 8.40
CA SER A 206 10.14 -8.15 7.53
C SER A 206 9.61 -8.07 6.10
N ALA A 207 8.42 -7.49 5.88
CA ALA A 207 7.82 -7.36 4.54
C ALA A 207 8.54 -6.34 3.65
N ASN A 208 9.41 -5.51 4.23
CA ASN A 208 10.22 -4.55 3.48
C ASN A 208 11.71 -4.64 3.83
N TYR A 209 12.15 -5.76 4.43
CA TYR A 209 13.54 -6.01 4.80
C TYR A 209 14.15 -4.96 5.76
N GLY A 210 13.32 -4.29 6.58
CA GLY A 210 13.76 -3.21 7.45
C GLY A 210 14.16 -1.92 6.71
N MET A 211 13.77 -1.79 5.44
CA MET A 211 13.91 -0.53 4.70
C MET A 211 12.98 0.55 5.31
N PRO A 212 13.25 1.84 5.06
CA PRO A 212 12.45 2.92 5.65
C PRO A 212 10.95 2.79 5.34
N ILE A 213 10.12 2.90 6.38
CA ILE A 213 8.66 3.09 6.23
C ILE A 213 8.34 4.47 5.65
N ASN A 214 7.08 4.70 5.29
CA ASN A 214 6.60 5.94 4.66
C ASN A 214 7.39 6.30 3.39
N THR A 215 7.79 5.28 2.64
CA THR A 215 8.65 5.40 1.47
C THR A 215 8.14 4.50 0.35
N ASN A 216 8.15 5.03 -0.87
CA ASN A 216 7.87 4.26 -2.07
C ASN A 216 9.05 3.31 -2.36
N LEU A 217 8.80 2.01 -2.18
CA LEU A 217 9.75 0.92 -2.40
C LEU A 217 9.39 0.08 -3.65
N CYS A 218 8.58 0.64 -4.55
CA CYS A 218 8.05 -0.04 -5.73
C CYS A 218 9.12 -0.64 -6.63
N ARG A 219 10.30 -0.02 -6.77
CA ARG A 219 11.38 -0.57 -7.60
C ARG A 219 12.10 -1.68 -6.83
N ASN A 220 12.11 -2.90 -7.38
CA ASN A 220 12.79 -4.02 -6.74
C ASN A 220 14.28 -3.73 -6.58
N LYS A 221 14.84 -4.15 -5.45
CA LYS A 221 16.27 -4.01 -5.16
C LYS A 221 16.99 -5.31 -5.48
N PHE A 222 18.09 -5.23 -6.21
CA PHE A 222 18.98 -6.37 -6.42
C PHE A 222 20.15 -6.26 -5.43
N VAL A 223 20.39 -7.33 -4.68
CA VAL A 223 21.52 -7.44 -3.76
C VAL A 223 22.43 -8.57 -4.18
N GLN A 224 23.72 -8.39 -3.96
CA GLN A 224 24.72 -9.41 -4.24
C GLN A 224 25.22 -10.02 -2.93
N HIS A 225 25.32 -11.34 -2.90
CA HIS A 225 26.01 -12.07 -1.85
C HIS A 225 26.84 -13.20 -2.47
N LYS A 226 28.16 -13.04 -2.45
CA LYS A 226 29.10 -13.92 -3.16
C LYS A 226 28.79 -13.94 -4.65
N ASP A 227 28.51 -15.11 -5.21
CA ASP A 227 28.14 -15.38 -6.60
C ASP A 227 26.64 -15.21 -6.89
N LYS A 228 25.82 -14.93 -5.85
CA LYS A 228 24.36 -14.87 -5.97
C LYS A 228 23.88 -13.43 -6.14
N THR A 229 23.03 -13.21 -7.14
CA THR A 229 22.21 -12.00 -7.27
C THR A 229 20.79 -12.33 -6.83
N ILE A 230 20.26 -11.59 -5.88
CA ILE A 230 18.95 -11.83 -5.28
C ILE A 230 18.08 -10.59 -5.49
N MET A 231 16.90 -10.76 -6.07
CA MET A 231 15.88 -9.73 -6.18
C MET A 231 15.07 -9.65 -4.89
N LEU A 232 14.88 -8.44 -4.39
CA LEU A 232 14.09 -8.15 -3.19
C LEU A 232 12.82 -7.40 -3.59
N GLN A 233 11.66 -7.96 -3.20
CA GLN A 233 10.33 -7.38 -3.38
C GLN A 233 9.88 -6.77 -2.05
N ALA A 234 10.09 -5.46 -1.87
CA ALA A 234 9.84 -4.78 -0.61
C ALA A 234 8.48 -4.06 -0.63
N ALA A 235 7.56 -4.45 0.27
CA ALA A 235 6.28 -3.75 0.40
C ALA A 235 6.49 -2.30 0.87
N SER A 236 5.74 -1.36 0.29
CA SER A 236 5.74 0.04 0.73
C SER A 236 4.79 0.19 1.92
N ILE A 237 5.35 0.22 3.13
CA ILE A 237 4.59 0.30 4.38
C ILE A 237 4.47 1.76 4.79
N TYR A 238 3.23 2.25 4.90
CA TYR A 238 2.91 3.61 5.33
C TYR A 238 2.12 3.58 6.63
N THR A 239 2.40 4.51 7.53
CA THR A 239 1.67 4.66 8.79
C THR A 239 1.37 6.12 9.13
N GLN A 240 0.19 6.34 9.69
CA GLN A 240 -0.18 7.61 10.31
C GLN A 240 0.32 7.62 11.76
N GLY A 241 1.56 8.09 11.93
CA GLY A 241 2.36 7.91 13.14
C GLY A 241 1.83 8.55 14.42
N ASN A 242 0.85 9.44 14.33
CA ASN A 242 0.17 10.10 15.45
C ASN A 242 -1.10 9.36 15.90
N GLY A 243 -1.43 8.22 15.28
CA GLY A 243 -2.59 7.39 15.63
C GLY A 243 -3.93 7.93 15.12
N GLU A 244 -3.93 9.02 14.36
CA GLU A 244 -5.11 9.55 13.69
C GLU A 244 -5.49 8.73 12.45
N LYS A 245 -6.66 9.06 11.88
CA LYS A 245 -7.09 8.50 10.61
C LYS A 245 -6.25 9.01 9.44
N TRP A 246 -6.17 8.21 8.38
CA TRP A 246 -5.56 8.66 7.13
C TRP A 246 -6.35 9.79 6.45
N GLU A 247 -5.62 10.81 5.97
CA GLU A 247 -6.19 11.77 5.03
C GLU A 247 -6.28 11.15 3.63
N VAL A 248 -7.48 11.17 3.05
CA VAL A 248 -7.76 10.60 1.71
C VAL A 248 -6.83 11.16 0.64
N GLU A 249 -6.57 12.47 0.66
CA GLU A 249 -5.68 13.15 -0.31
C GLU A 249 -4.24 12.62 -0.25
N LYS A 250 -3.75 12.28 0.96
CA LYS A 250 -2.41 11.71 1.16
C LYS A 250 -2.34 10.28 0.63
N MET A 251 -3.32 9.44 0.95
CA MET A 251 -3.38 8.06 0.43
C MET A 251 -3.42 8.05 -1.09
N PHE A 252 -4.29 8.88 -1.69
CA PHE A 252 -4.40 9.04 -3.14
C PHE A 252 -3.07 9.44 -3.78
N SER A 253 -2.40 10.45 -3.22
CA SER A 253 -1.10 10.92 -3.72
C SER A 253 -0.02 9.84 -3.66
N ILE A 254 0.04 9.07 -2.57
CA ILE A 254 0.97 7.94 -2.40
C ILE A 254 0.68 6.84 -3.43
N MET A 255 -0.60 6.51 -3.65
CA MET A 255 -1.00 5.48 -4.61
C MET A 255 -0.70 5.87 -6.06
N ILE A 256 -0.85 7.15 -6.41
CA ILE A 256 -0.38 7.68 -7.71
C ILE A 256 1.13 7.54 -7.82
N GLU A 257 1.90 7.99 -6.82
CA GLU A 257 3.37 7.94 -6.87
C GLU A 257 3.90 6.51 -7.12
N VAL A 258 3.32 5.53 -6.43
CA VAL A 258 3.66 4.11 -6.62
C VAL A 258 3.22 3.62 -8.00
N SER A 259 2.00 3.94 -8.45
CA SER A 259 1.50 3.52 -9.77
C SER A 259 2.36 4.08 -10.90
N GLU A 260 2.77 5.33 -10.82
CA GLU A 260 3.64 5.95 -11.82
C GLU A 260 5.06 5.38 -11.79
N SER A 261 5.54 4.97 -10.62
CA SER A 261 6.80 4.24 -10.51
C SER A 261 6.74 2.89 -11.24
N SER A 262 5.62 2.17 -11.12
CA SER A 262 5.36 0.95 -11.91
C SER A 262 5.37 1.23 -13.41
N LEU A 263 4.63 2.24 -13.86
CA LEU A 263 4.57 2.62 -15.27
C LEU A 263 5.94 3.01 -15.82
N GLN A 264 6.75 3.71 -15.04
CA GLN A 264 8.13 4.05 -15.42
C GLN A 264 8.99 2.79 -15.61
N ILE A 265 8.85 1.80 -14.74
CA ILE A 265 9.59 0.53 -14.83
C ILE A 265 9.13 -0.28 -16.04
N LEU A 266 7.83 -0.29 -16.31
CA LEU A 266 7.22 -0.94 -17.47
C LEU A 266 7.39 -0.16 -18.79
N GLY A 267 8.05 1.00 -18.79
CA GLY A 267 8.04 1.92 -19.93
C GLY A 267 8.50 1.31 -21.26
N GLY A 268 9.44 0.36 -21.24
CA GLY A 268 9.87 -0.36 -22.44
C GLY A 268 8.82 -1.30 -23.03
N GLU A 269 7.85 -1.73 -22.23
CA GLU A 269 6.77 -2.65 -22.60
C GLU A 269 5.45 -1.93 -22.90
N LEU A 270 5.44 -0.60 -22.72
CA LEU A 270 4.32 0.30 -23.02
C LEU A 270 4.64 1.27 -24.17
N PHE A 271 5.87 1.21 -24.69
CA PHE A 271 6.42 2.20 -25.61
C PHE A 271 5.60 2.32 -26.90
N TYR A 272 5.16 1.21 -27.48
CA TYR A 272 4.43 1.22 -28.75
C TYR A 272 3.05 1.83 -28.61
N GLN A 273 2.32 1.54 -27.52
CA GLN A 273 1.04 2.19 -27.24
C GLN A 273 1.20 3.70 -27.07
N ILE A 274 2.24 4.16 -26.38
CA ILE A 274 2.46 5.59 -26.10
C ILE A 274 2.91 6.35 -27.35
N THR A 275 3.76 5.73 -28.19
CA THR A 275 4.36 6.40 -29.36
C THR A 275 3.58 6.25 -30.66
N LYS A 276 2.62 5.32 -30.77
CA LYS A 276 1.71 5.28 -31.92
C LYS A 276 1.05 6.65 -32.09
N THR A 277 1.41 7.33 -33.17
CA THR A 277 0.65 8.46 -33.70
C THR A 277 -0.64 7.90 -34.25
N SER A 278 -1.76 8.53 -33.90
CA SER A 278 -3.03 8.28 -34.57
C SER A 278 -2.82 8.62 -36.04
N ASN A 279 -2.48 7.63 -36.87
CA ASN A 279 -2.49 7.84 -38.31
C ASN A 279 -3.94 8.13 -38.65
N GLY A 280 -4.18 9.38 -39.03
CA GLY A 280 -5.49 9.89 -39.39
C GLY A 280 -6.12 8.95 -40.41
N SER A 281 -7.28 8.42 -40.07
CA SER A 281 -8.25 7.97 -41.04
C SER A 281 -8.68 9.19 -41.87
N THR A 282 -7.98 9.41 -42.97
CA THR A 282 -8.50 10.08 -44.17
C THR A 282 -9.53 9.19 -44.84
#